data_AF-A0AAU5T1P7-F1
#
_entry.id   AF-A0AAU5T1P7-F1
#
_cell.length_a   1.000
_cell.length_b   1.000
_cell.length_c   1.000
_cell.angle_alpha   90.00
_cell.angle_beta   90.00
_cell.angle_gamma   90.00
#
_symmetry.space_group_name_H-M   'P 1'
#
loop_
_entity.id
_entity.type
_entity.pdbx_description
1 polymer ?
#
loop_
_entity_poly.entity_id
_entity_poly.type
_entity_poly.pdbx_seq_one_letter_code
_entity_poly.pdbx_strand_id
1 'polypeptide(L)' 'MEPTPQELLAGLYGFDEDAHFDIIQLREGLAPRMSPTQLDKLIAAVEATGDPAVDLETVMALLTHND' A
#
# COMPACT_ATOMS: atom_id res chain seq x y z
N MET A 1 -5.41 -19.03 6.68
CA MET A 1 -6.06 -17.76 6.30
C MET A 1 -5.00 -16.94 5.61
N GLU A 2 -5.26 -16.48 4.40
CA GLU A 2 -4.36 -15.54 3.73
C GLU A 2 -4.54 -14.16 4.39
N PRO A 3 -3.46 -13.44 4.70
CA PRO A 3 -3.56 -12.11 5.30
C PRO A 3 -4.27 -11.18 4.32
N THR A 4 -5.15 -10.34 4.86
CA THR A 4 -5.80 -9.29 4.08
C THR A 4 -4.76 -8.26 3.62
N PRO A 5 -4.99 -7.54 2.52
CA PRO A 5 -4.04 -6.52 2.10
C PRO A 5 -3.90 -5.38 3.12
N GLN A 6 -4.88 -5.16 4.01
CA GLN A 6 -4.75 -4.27 5.17
C GLN A 6 -3.71 -4.78 6.18
N GLU A 7 -3.73 -6.07 6.52
CA GLU A 7 -2.73 -6.67 7.41
C GLU A 7 -1.33 -6.66 6.81
N LEU A 8 -1.23 -6.78 5.48
CA LEU A 8 0.05 -6.65 4.77
C LEU A 8 0.62 -5.24 4.86
N LEU A 9 -0.23 -4.23 4.67
CA LEU A 9 0.13 -2.82 4.82
C LEU A 9 0.52 -2.49 6.27
N ALA A 10 -0.29 -2.90 7.25
CA ALA A 10 0.04 -2.73 8.66
C ALA A 10 1.37 -3.40 9.04
N GLY A 11 1.68 -4.56 8.43
CA GLY A 11 2.97 -5.23 8.60
C GLY A 11 4.14 -4.55 7.88
N LEU A 12 3.89 -3.76 6.83
CA LEU A 12 4.91 -3.01 6.09
C LEU A 12 5.27 -1.71 6.79
N TYR A 13 4.26 -0.95 7.22
CA TYR A 13 4.43 0.31 7.96
C TYR A 13 4.81 0.07 9.43
N GLY A 14 4.46 -1.11 9.96
CA GLY A 14 4.65 -1.42 11.37
C GLY A 14 3.70 -0.61 12.26
N PHE A 15 4.10 -0.41 13.51
CA PHE A 15 3.36 0.44 14.46
C PHE A 15 3.66 1.94 14.28
N ASP A 16 4.39 2.30 13.22
CA ASP A 16 4.78 3.68 12.94
C ASP A 16 3.79 4.27 11.92
N GLU A 17 2.72 4.88 12.44
CA GLU A 17 1.67 5.51 11.63
C GLU A 17 2.19 6.76 10.88
N ASP A 18 3.31 7.34 11.35
CA ASP A 18 4.03 8.43 10.70
C ASP A 18 5.02 7.94 9.62
N ALA A 19 5.13 6.63 9.37
CA ALA A 19 5.97 6.11 8.30
C ALA A 19 5.39 6.48 6.94
N HIS A 20 6.22 7.08 6.09
CA HIS A 20 5.88 7.38 4.71
C HIS A 20 6.75 6.52 3.80
N PHE A 21 6.12 5.89 2.80
CA PHE A 21 6.82 5.09 1.80
C PHE A 21 6.61 5.72 0.43
N ASP A 22 7.70 5.90 -0.30
CA ASP A 22 7.61 6.22 -1.72
C ASP A 22 6.99 5.02 -2.48
N ILE A 23 6.43 5.30 -3.66
CA ILE A 23 5.81 4.30 -4.56
C ILE A 23 6.69 3.07 -4.76
N ILE A 24 8.01 3.26 -4.91
CA ILE A 24 8.96 2.17 -5.12
C ILE A 24 9.04 1.27 -3.89
N GLN A 25 9.21 1.85 -2.69
CA GLN A 25 9.33 1.08 -1.45
C GLN A 25 8.02 0.36 -1.12
N LEU A 26 6.89 1.01 -1.36
CA LEU A 26 5.56 0.40 -1.23
C LEU A 26 5.43 -0.81 -2.16
N ARG A 27 5.82 -0.66 -3.43
CA ARG A 27 5.78 -1.74 -4.42
C ARG A 27 6.67 -2.91 -4.03
N GLU A 28 7.91 -2.66 -3.65
CA GLU A 28 8.85 -3.72 -3.27
C GLU A 28 8.43 -4.43 -1.98
N GLY A 29 7.87 -3.70 -1.02
CA GLY A 29 7.35 -4.26 0.24
C GLY A 29 6.13 -5.16 0.06
N LEU A 30 5.25 -4.82 -0.89
CA LEU A 30 4.01 -5.56 -1.15
C LEU A 30 4.13 -6.62 -2.24
N ALA A 31 5.07 -6.49 -3.18
CA ALA A 31 5.31 -7.46 -4.25
C ALA A 31 5.40 -8.93 -3.80
N PRO A 32 6.06 -9.29 -2.68
CA PRO A 32 6.13 -10.68 -2.24
C PRO A 32 4.83 -11.19 -1.59
N ARG A 33 3.89 -10.31 -1.25
CA ARG A 33 2.70 -10.64 -0.45
C ARG A 33 1.37 -10.34 -1.15
N MET A 34 1.40 -9.62 -2.26
CA MET A 34 0.22 -9.17 -3.00
C MET A 34 0.29 -9.62 -4.46
N SER A 35 -0.86 -9.93 -5.05
CA SER A 35 -0.94 -10.26 -6.48
C SER A 35 -0.49 -9.06 -7.33
N PRO A 36 0.27 -9.27 -8.42
CA PRO A 36 0.79 -8.19 -9.25
C PRO A 36 -0.33 -7.29 -9.80
N THR A 37 -1.50 -7.84 -10.12
CA THR A 37 -2.66 -7.06 -10.57
C THR A 37 -3.25 -6.16 -9.49
N GLN A 38 -3.32 -6.63 -8.24
CA GLN A 38 -3.79 -5.82 -7.11
C GLN A 38 -2.77 -4.74 -6.75
N LEU A 39 -1.49 -5.09 -6.82
CA LEU A 39 -0.41 -4.15 -6.59
C LEU A 39 -0.42 -3.03 -7.63
N ASP A 40 -0.51 -3.35 -8.93
CA ASP A 40 -0.56 -2.34 -9.98
C ASP A 40 -1.75 -1.38 -9.82
N LYS A 41 -2.94 -1.89 -9.42
CA LYS A 41 -4.09 -1.04 -9.10
C LYS A 41 -3.81 -0.09 -7.93
N LEU A 42 -3.22 -0.61 -6.86
CA LEU A 42 -2.88 0.19 -5.68
C LEU A 42 -1.85 1.27 -6.02
N ILE A 43 -0.80 0.90 -6.74
CA ILE A 43 0.24 1.84 -7.17
C ILE A 43 -0.35 2.92 -8.09
N ALA A 44 -1.18 2.56 -9.06
CA ALA A 44 -1.84 3.54 -9.92
C ALA A 44 -2.76 4.51 -9.13
N ALA A 45 -3.44 4.00 -8.10
CA ALA A 45 -4.26 4.82 -7.22
C ALA A 45 -3.41 5.78 -6.36
N VAL A 46 -2.25 5.31 -5.87
CA VAL A 46 -1.27 6.14 -5.16
C VAL A 46 -0.70 7.21 -6.10
N GLU A 47 -0.28 6.86 -7.32
CA GLU A 47 0.22 7.81 -8.32
C GLU A 47 -0.83 8.88 -8.67
N ALA A 48 -2.11 8.52 -8.69
CA ALA A 48 -3.20 9.45 -8.95
C ALA A 48 -3.39 10.50 -7.83
N THR A 49 -2.88 10.25 -6.62
CA THR A 49 -2.88 11.25 -5.54
C THR A 49 -1.89 12.39 -5.81
N GLY A 50 -0.88 12.14 -6.65
CA GLY A 50 0.21 13.08 -6.93
C GLY A 50 1.20 13.25 -5.79
N ASP A 51 1.06 12.49 -4.70
CA ASP A 51 2.01 12.53 -3.59
C ASP A 51 3.18 11.57 -3.85
N PRO A 52 4.45 12.03 -3.69
CA PRO A 52 5.61 11.16 -3.84
C PRO A 52 5.70 10.09 -2.74
N ALA A 53 5.17 10.35 -1.55
CA ALA A 53 5.30 9.46 -0.39
C ALA A 53 3.97 9.33 0.35
N VAL A 54 3.48 8.10 0.46
CA VAL A 54 2.17 7.84 1.06
C VAL A 54 2.30 7.27 2.46
N ASP A 55 1.41 7.72 3.33
CA ASP A 55 1.22 7.20 4.68
C ASP A 55 0.26 6.00 4.67
N LEU A 56 0.22 5.27 5.79
CA LEU A 56 -0.61 4.07 5.94
C LEU A 56 -2.11 4.37 5.74
N GLU A 57 -2.61 5.48 6.26
CA GLU A 57 -4.03 5.86 6.17
C GLU A 57 -4.43 6.09 4.72
N THR A 58 -3.62 6.86 3.97
CA THR A 58 -3.84 7.09 2.54
C THR A 58 -3.88 5.78 1.76
N VAL A 59 -2.91 4.89 1.97
CA VAL A 59 -2.87 3.61 1.23
C VAL A 59 -4.03 2.69 1.61
N MET A 60 -4.42 2.64 2.89
CA MET A 60 -5.60 1.88 3.33
C MET A 60 -6.91 2.42 2.74
N ALA A 61 -7.06 3.74 2.67
CA ALA A 61 -8.23 4.39 2.08
C ALA A 61 -8.35 4.05 0.58
N LEU A 62 -7.24 4.09 -0.14
CA LEU A 62 -7.17 3.72 -1.56
C LEU A 62 -7.47 2.24 -1.77
N LEU A 63 -6.92 1.37 -0.93
CA LEU A 63 -7.18 -0.07 -1.00
C LEU A 63 -8.67 -0.39 -0.80
N THR A 64 -9.32 0.26 0.16
CA THR A 64 -10.75 0.06 0.46
C THR A 64 -11.67 0.58 -0.66
N HIS A 65 -11.23 1.60 -1.41
CA HIS A 65 -11.96 2.12 -2.58
C HIS A 65 -11.78 1.28 -3.86
N ASN A 66 -10.81 0.35 -3.89
CA ASN A 66 -10.46 -0.45 -5.06
C ASN A 66 -10.91 -1.92 -4.99
N ASP A 67 -11.69 -2.30 -3.96
CA ASP A 67 -12.28 -3.64 -3.75
C ASP A 67 -13.58 -3.85 -4.54
#